data_AF-A0A8H4CB79-F1
#
_entry.id   AF-A0A8H4CB79-F1
#
_cell.length_a   1.000
_cell.length_b   1.000
_cell.length_c   1.000
_cell.angle_alpha   90.00
_cell.angle_beta   90.00
_cell.angle_gamma   90.00
#
_symmetry.space_group_name_H-M   'P 1'
#
loop_
_entity.id
_entity.type
_entity.pdbx_description
1 polymer ?
#
loop_
_entity_poly.entity_id
_entity_poly.type
_entity_poly.pdbx_seq_one_letter_code
_entity_poly.pdbx_strand_id
1 'polypeptide(L)'
;MAAEAIINATMPLHPYFPLDAPLKGYVENKLGALALCSTFAAGTIAILAPTYNIIRRTNPRLSNGEVATALWFVLCGFIHFFFEGYFAYNQSHMPRMTDIFGELWKEYSKSDSRYLTQDSFVVCMESITALFWGPMSFACAYFIAIDHPLRHPFQMIISLGQLYGDVLYYATCTFDKVVEKLVYCRPEDYYFYCYYILMNAFWIVIPLFLLVKSSVEVKRAFAALKTIKSGAEKKKL
;
A
#
# COMPACT_ATOMS: atom_id res chain seq x y z
N MET A 1 51.08 25.54 15.99
CA MET A 1 49.85 25.69 16.79
C MET A 1 48.72 25.08 16.00
N ALA A 2 48.47 23.80 16.25
CA ALA A 2 47.31 23.07 15.73
C ALA A 2 46.13 23.48 16.62
N ALA A 3 45.40 24.51 16.21
CA ALA A 3 44.19 24.92 16.87
C ALA A 3 43.02 24.23 16.16
N GLU A 4 42.56 23.16 16.80
CA GLU A 4 41.13 22.90 17.00
C GLU A 4 40.27 22.89 15.72
N ALA A 5 40.50 21.89 14.88
CA ALA A 5 39.40 21.28 14.14
C ALA A 5 38.52 20.50 15.13
N ILE A 6 37.77 21.23 15.96
CA ILE A 6 36.65 20.67 16.71
C ILE A 6 35.62 20.30 15.65
N ILE A 7 35.56 19.00 15.38
CA ILE A 7 34.45 18.36 14.68
C ILE A 7 33.20 18.73 15.49
N ASN A 8 32.48 19.75 15.05
CA ASN A 8 31.08 19.95 15.40
C ASN A 8 30.33 18.76 14.80
N ALA A 9 30.27 17.66 15.54
CA ALA A 9 29.25 16.65 15.34
C ALA A 9 27.92 17.30 15.75
N THR A 10 27.37 18.14 14.88
CA THR A 10 25.99 18.59 14.97
C THR A 10 25.14 17.34 15.09
N MET A 11 24.45 17.21 16.23
CA MET A 11 23.43 16.19 16.40
C MET A 11 22.52 16.22 15.16
N PRO A 12 22.21 15.06 14.55
CA PRO A 12 21.36 15.04 13.38
C PRO A 12 20.01 15.70 13.73
N LEU A 13 19.57 16.63 12.89
CA LEU A 13 18.33 17.40 13.09
C LEU A 13 17.08 16.50 13.13
N HIS A 14 17.20 15.27 12.62
CA HIS A 14 16.15 14.27 12.55
C HIS A 14 16.73 12.84 12.53
N PRO A 15 15.94 11.80 12.86
CA PRO A 15 16.42 10.42 12.93
C PRO A 15 16.41 9.65 11.59
N TYR A 16 16.05 10.28 10.47
CA TYR A 16 15.94 9.63 9.15
C TYR A 16 17.27 9.59 8.39
N PHE A 17 17.46 8.54 7.58
CA PHE A 17 18.65 8.38 6.75
C PHE A 17 18.37 8.80 5.30
N PRO A 18 19.30 9.46 4.59
CA PRO A 18 20.58 9.95 5.11
C PRO A 18 20.38 11.11 6.11
N LEU A 19 21.28 11.23 7.08
CA LEU A 19 21.13 12.15 8.24
C LEU A 19 21.23 13.64 7.87
N ASP A 20 21.75 13.95 6.68
CA ASP A 20 21.87 15.29 6.10
C ASP A 20 20.72 15.64 5.14
N ALA A 21 19.69 14.78 5.04
CA ALA A 21 18.52 15.04 4.20
C ALA A 21 17.84 16.38 4.57
N PRO A 22 17.40 17.19 3.59
CA PRO A 22 16.84 18.51 3.86
C PRO A 22 15.37 18.44 4.31
N LEU A 23 15.11 18.01 5.54
CA LEU A 23 13.75 17.90 6.11
C LEU A 23 13.26 19.23 6.70
N LYS A 24 12.90 20.18 5.82
CA LYS A 24 12.54 21.54 6.21
C LYS A 24 11.33 21.61 7.15
N GLY A 25 11.57 22.13 8.35
CA GLY A 25 10.53 22.30 9.37
C GLY A 25 10.14 20.99 10.03
N TYR A 26 11.06 20.02 10.09
CA TYR A 26 10.85 18.76 10.79
C TYR A 26 10.37 18.99 12.23
N VAL A 27 9.31 18.27 12.59
CA VAL A 27 8.80 18.18 13.96
C VAL A 27 8.72 16.72 14.35
N GLU A 28 9.29 16.35 15.49
CA GLU A 28 9.25 14.98 16.00
C GLU A 28 7.80 14.54 16.32
N ASN A 29 7.54 13.24 16.20
CA ASN A 29 6.24 12.67 16.58
C ASN A 29 6.02 12.83 18.09
N LYS A 30 4.79 13.16 18.48
CA LYS A 30 4.38 13.20 19.89
C LYS A 30 4.05 11.79 20.39
N LEU A 31 3.50 10.95 19.51
CA LEU A 31 3.16 9.57 19.82
C LEU A 31 4.35 8.65 19.54
N GLY A 32 4.59 7.71 20.46
CA GLY A 32 5.56 6.64 20.24
C GLY A 32 5.05 5.60 19.24
N ALA A 33 5.96 4.81 18.68
CA ALA A 33 5.68 3.78 17.68
C ALA A 33 4.54 2.82 18.09
N LEU A 34 4.54 2.34 19.33
CA LEU A 34 3.49 1.44 19.82
C LEU A 34 2.11 2.09 19.81
N ALA A 35 2.02 3.37 20.20
CA ALA A 35 0.76 4.09 20.19
C ALA A 35 0.26 4.30 18.75
N LEU A 36 1.15 4.67 17.83
CA LEU A 36 0.83 4.83 16.41
C LEU A 36 0.37 3.51 15.77
N CYS A 37 1.11 2.42 15.98
CA CYS A 37 0.73 1.08 15.51
C CYS A 37 -0.62 0.64 16.10
N SER A 38 -0.87 0.92 17.39
CA SER A 38 -2.14 0.62 18.04
C SER A 38 -3.29 1.43 17.45
N THR A 39 -3.07 2.72 17.15
CA THR A 39 -4.06 3.57 16.49
C THR A 39 -4.36 3.07 15.07
N PHE A 40 -3.35 2.68 14.30
CA PHE A 40 -3.54 2.11 12.97
C PHE A 40 -4.33 0.79 13.01
N ALA A 41 -3.98 -0.10 13.94
CA ALA A 41 -4.71 -1.35 14.16
C ALA A 41 -6.17 -1.12 14.58
N ALA A 42 -6.40 -0.18 15.51
CA ALA A 42 -7.74 0.20 15.93
C ALA A 42 -8.58 0.77 14.76
N GLY A 43 -7.99 1.63 13.93
CA GLY A 43 -8.63 2.15 12.71
C GLY A 43 -8.99 1.04 11.73
N THR A 44 -8.07 0.09 11.51
CA THR A 44 -8.31 -1.09 10.67
C THR A 44 -9.50 -1.91 11.19
N ILE A 45 -9.56 -2.18 12.50
CA ILE A 45 -10.68 -2.92 13.11
C ILE A 45 -11.99 -2.12 12.99
N ALA A 46 -11.95 -0.80 13.24
CA ALA A 46 -13.11 0.08 13.15
C ALA A 46 -13.70 0.16 11.74
N ILE A 47 -12.89 -0.09 10.71
CA ILE A 47 -13.34 -0.20 9.32
C ILE A 47 -13.85 -1.62 9.02
N LEU A 48 -13.03 -2.65 9.30
CA LEU A 48 -13.30 -4.01 8.84
C LEU A 48 -14.43 -4.70 9.60
N ALA A 49 -14.59 -4.44 10.90
CA ALA A 49 -15.65 -5.09 11.68
C ALA A 49 -17.06 -4.66 11.22
N PRO A 50 -17.37 -3.35 11.03
CA PRO A 50 -18.64 -2.95 10.43
C PRO A 50 -18.83 -3.47 9.01
N THR A 51 -17.79 -3.38 8.15
CA THR A 51 -17.87 -3.90 6.78
C THR A 51 -18.21 -5.39 6.75
N TYR A 52 -17.57 -6.20 7.60
CA TYR A 52 -17.87 -7.62 7.72
C TYR A 52 -19.33 -7.86 8.09
N ASN A 53 -19.82 -7.15 9.12
CA ASN A 53 -21.20 -7.26 9.56
C ASN A 53 -22.19 -6.85 8.46
N ILE A 54 -21.89 -5.79 7.71
CA ILE A 54 -22.71 -5.35 6.57
C ILE A 54 -22.76 -6.44 5.51
N ILE A 55 -21.61 -6.93 5.04
CA ILE A 55 -21.54 -7.98 4.00
C ILE A 55 -22.31 -9.24 4.42
N ARG A 56 -22.14 -9.69 5.67
CA ARG A 56 -22.84 -10.88 6.18
C ARG A 56 -24.35 -10.69 6.26
N ARG A 57 -24.82 -9.49 6.57
CA ARG A 57 -26.26 -9.17 6.62
C ARG A 57 -26.86 -9.04 5.23
N THR A 58 -26.15 -8.44 4.28
CA THR A 58 -26.66 -8.19 2.93
C THR A 58 -26.54 -9.41 2.02
N ASN A 59 -25.48 -10.21 2.16
CA ASN A 59 -25.25 -11.41 1.36
C ASN A 59 -24.71 -12.56 2.22
N PRO A 60 -25.58 -13.24 3.00
CA PRO A 60 -25.16 -14.33 3.89
C PRO A 60 -24.66 -15.58 3.15
N ARG A 61 -24.88 -15.67 1.83
CA ARG A 61 -24.44 -16.80 0.99
C ARG A 61 -23.01 -16.66 0.50
N LEU A 62 -22.41 -15.48 0.64
CA LEU A 62 -21.05 -15.22 0.18
C LEU A 62 -20.04 -16.08 0.96
N SER A 63 -19.19 -16.81 0.24
CA SER A 63 -18.21 -17.70 0.89
C SER A 63 -17.23 -16.90 1.76
N ASN A 64 -16.64 -17.55 2.76
CA ASN A 64 -15.65 -16.89 3.63
C ASN A 64 -14.47 -16.28 2.86
N GLY A 65 -14.03 -16.93 1.77
CA GLY A 65 -12.95 -16.41 0.93
C GLY A 65 -13.35 -15.15 0.16
N GLU A 66 -14.59 -15.05 -0.30
CA GLU A 66 -15.10 -13.85 -0.96
C GLU A 66 -15.30 -12.70 0.04
N VAL A 67 -15.78 -13.00 1.25
CA VAL A 67 -15.85 -12.00 2.32
C VAL A 67 -14.45 -11.49 2.68
N ALA A 68 -13.47 -12.37 2.84
CA ALA A 68 -12.09 -11.97 3.10
C ALA A 68 -11.50 -11.11 1.96
N THR A 69 -11.80 -11.46 0.70
CA THR A 69 -11.36 -10.68 -0.47
C THR A 69 -12.02 -9.30 -0.51
N ALA A 70 -13.31 -9.20 -0.19
CA ALA A 70 -14.01 -7.93 -0.10
C ALA A 70 -13.45 -7.05 1.04
N LEU A 71 -13.18 -7.63 2.22
CA LEU A 71 -12.55 -6.93 3.34
C LEU A 71 -11.15 -6.42 2.98
N TRP A 72 -10.35 -7.24 2.28
CA TRP A 72 -9.05 -6.83 1.75
C TRP A 72 -9.18 -5.59 0.86
N PHE A 73 -10.09 -5.61 -0.12
CA PHE A 73 -10.28 -4.45 -1.00
C PHE A 73 -10.87 -3.24 -0.30
N VAL A 74 -11.70 -3.41 0.74
CA VAL A 74 -12.10 -2.26 1.58
C VAL A 74 -10.88 -1.69 2.32
N LEU A 75 -10.03 -2.53 2.92
CA LEU A 75 -8.80 -2.05 3.56
C LEU A 75 -7.89 -1.32 2.58
N CYS A 76 -7.62 -1.90 1.40
CA CYS A 76 -6.86 -1.25 0.34
C CYS A 76 -7.49 0.09 -0.07
N GLY A 77 -8.82 0.14 -0.24
CA GLY A 77 -9.53 1.37 -0.54
C GLY A 77 -9.27 2.46 0.48
N PHE A 78 -9.30 2.11 1.78
CA PHE A 78 -9.04 3.08 2.84
C PHE A 78 -7.57 3.52 2.90
N ILE A 79 -6.64 2.58 2.79
CA ILE A 79 -5.21 2.88 2.82
C ILE A 79 -4.83 3.73 1.61
N HIS A 80 -5.15 3.29 0.39
CA HIS A 80 -4.78 4.02 -0.81
C HIS A 80 -5.49 5.39 -0.89
N PHE A 81 -6.80 5.44 -0.70
CA PHE A 81 -7.53 6.69 -0.91
C PHE A 81 -7.31 7.71 0.21
N PHE A 82 -7.32 7.28 1.48
CA PHE A 82 -7.21 8.23 2.60
C PHE A 82 -5.80 8.35 3.15
N PHE A 83 -5.08 7.23 3.36
CA PHE A 83 -3.76 7.28 3.99
C PHE A 83 -2.68 7.73 2.99
N GLU A 84 -2.58 7.07 1.83
CA GLU A 84 -1.67 7.45 0.74
C GLU A 84 -2.14 8.73 0.05
N GLY A 85 -3.45 8.93 -0.10
CA GLY A 85 -3.99 10.21 -0.59
C GLY A 85 -3.64 11.41 0.30
N TYR A 86 -3.62 11.22 1.63
CA TYR A 86 -3.11 12.22 2.55
C TYR A 86 -1.62 12.50 2.32
N PHE A 87 -0.81 11.47 2.09
CA PHE A 87 0.60 11.66 1.75
C PHE A 87 0.76 12.41 0.43
N ALA A 88 0.10 11.97 -0.65
CA ALA A 88 0.15 12.60 -1.95
C ALA A 88 -0.23 14.08 -1.90
N TYR A 89 -1.24 14.44 -1.10
CA TYR A 89 -1.66 15.82 -0.89
C TYR A 89 -0.66 16.64 -0.05
N ASN A 90 -0.07 16.05 0.99
CA ASN A 90 0.78 16.75 1.96
C ASN A 90 2.29 16.52 1.77
N GLN A 91 2.73 15.85 0.71
CA GLN A 91 4.11 15.37 0.54
C GLN A 91 5.19 16.44 0.77
N SER A 92 4.93 17.70 0.39
CA SER A 92 5.90 18.80 0.53
C SER A 92 5.99 19.35 1.96
N HIS A 93 5.06 18.95 2.81
CA HIS A 93 4.93 19.37 4.20
C HIS A 93 5.07 18.21 5.18
N MET A 94 5.21 16.96 4.70
CA MET A 94 5.18 15.76 5.54
C MET A 94 6.07 15.83 6.80
N PRO A 95 7.32 16.37 6.75
CA PRO A 95 8.16 16.48 7.94
C PRO A 95 7.58 17.31 9.10
N ARG A 96 6.68 18.28 8.81
CA ARG A 96 6.10 19.19 9.83
C ARG A 96 4.73 18.76 10.33
N MET A 97 4.13 17.72 9.75
CA MET A 97 2.77 17.31 10.08
C MET A 97 2.75 16.69 11.49
N THR A 98 1.79 17.10 12.31
CA THR A 98 1.65 16.63 13.72
C THR A 98 0.27 16.04 14.01
N ASP A 99 -0.58 15.90 13.01
CA ASP A 99 -1.79 15.10 13.12
C ASP A 99 -1.45 13.60 13.02
N ILE A 100 -2.44 12.76 13.28
CA ILE A 100 -2.25 11.31 13.36
C ILE A 100 -1.72 10.69 12.06
N PHE A 101 -2.15 11.17 10.88
CA PHE A 101 -1.65 10.63 9.61
C PHE A 101 -0.22 11.10 9.35
N GLY A 102 0.07 12.37 9.63
CA GLY A 102 1.43 12.89 9.56
C GLY A 102 2.41 12.16 10.48
N GLU A 103 2.01 11.84 11.70
CA GLU A 103 2.84 11.06 12.62
C GLU A 103 3.01 9.61 12.18
N LEU A 104 1.96 8.96 11.67
CA LEU A 104 2.06 7.62 11.08
C LEU A 104 3.02 7.58 9.88
N TRP A 105 2.92 8.55 8.97
CA TRP A 105 3.83 8.64 7.82
C TRP A 105 5.27 8.86 8.25
N LYS A 106 5.51 9.75 9.21
CA LYS A 106 6.84 9.93 9.80
C LYS A 106 7.37 8.66 10.47
N GLU A 107 6.53 7.92 11.19
CA GLU A 107 6.93 6.65 11.79
C GLU A 107 7.31 5.62 10.72
N TYR A 108 6.49 5.48 9.68
CA TYR A 108 6.78 4.58 8.55
C TYR A 108 8.04 5.01 7.78
N SER A 109 8.28 6.31 7.65
CA SER A 109 9.44 6.89 6.95
C SER A 109 10.78 6.55 7.60
N LYS A 110 10.79 5.98 8.81
CA LYS A 110 12.00 5.42 9.40
C LYS A 110 12.50 4.18 8.66
N SER A 111 11.60 3.49 7.96
CA SER A 111 11.91 2.38 7.07
C SER A 111 12.30 2.84 5.66
N ASP A 112 11.80 4.01 5.24
CA ASP A 112 12.13 4.64 3.96
C ASP A 112 11.88 6.15 4.01
N SER A 113 12.95 6.94 4.10
CA SER A 113 12.85 8.39 4.21
C SER A 113 12.41 9.10 2.93
N ARG A 114 12.26 8.39 1.80
CA ARG A 114 11.76 8.96 0.53
C ARG A 114 10.37 9.58 0.67
N TYR A 115 9.58 9.12 1.65
CA TYR A 115 8.30 9.71 2.06
C TYR A 115 8.43 11.09 2.76
N LEU A 116 9.64 11.54 3.09
CA LEU A 116 9.89 12.85 3.69
C LEU A 116 10.69 13.79 2.79
N THR A 117 11.29 13.26 1.71
CA THR A 117 12.20 14.00 0.82
C THR A 117 11.62 14.27 -0.57
N GLN A 118 10.31 14.06 -0.76
CA GLN A 118 9.62 14.27 -2.04
C GLN A 118 10.24 13.47 -3.19
N ASP A 119 10.56 12.19 -2.94
CA ASP A 119 11.11 11.33 -3.99
C ASP A 119 10.17 11.23 -5.20
N SER A 120 10.76 11.34 -6.40
CA SER A 120 10.00 11.44 -7.64
C SER A 120 9.18 10.18 -7.92
N PHE A 121 9.70 9.00 -7.58
CA PHE A 121 8.97 7.75 -7.79
C PHE A 121 7.90 7.57 -6.71
N VAL A 122 8.25 7.67 -5.43
CA VAL A 122 7.31 7.46 -4.32
C VAL A 122 6.13 8.43 -4.42
N VAL A 123 6.37 9.73 -4.63
CA VAL A 123 5.28 10.71 -4.75
C VAL A 123 4.35 10.38 -5.93
N CYS A 124 4.89 10.03 -7.10
CA CYS A 124 4.08 9.71 -8.27
C CYS A 124 3.32 8.40 -8.11
N MET A 125 3.97 7.35 -7.59
CA MET A 125 3.36 6.04 -7.34
C MET A 125 2.19 6.18 -6.38
N GLU A 126 2.39 6.83 -5.23
CA GLU A 126 1.36 7.01 -4.20
C GLU A 126 0.21 7.92 -4.68
N SER A 127 0.50 8.86 -5.57
CA SER A 127 -0.55 9.67 -6.20
C SER A 127 -1.44 8.82 -7.13
N ILE A 128 -0.85 7.89 -7.88
CA ILE A 128 -1.60 6.96 -8.75
C ILE A 128 -2.40 5.97 -7.90
N THR A 129 -1.81 5.42 -6.83
CA THR A 129 -2.51 4.50 -5.94
C THR A 129 -3.70 5.18 -5.28
N ALA A 130 -3.53 6.40 -4.79
CA ALA A 130 -4.61 7.20 -4.21
C ALA A 130 -5.71 7.52 -5.22
N LEU A 131 -5.36 7.98 -6.42
CA LEU A 131 -6.34 8.44 -7.41
C LEU A 131 -7.09 7.29 -8.10
N PHE A 132 -6.43 6.15 -8.32
CA PHE A 132 -7.00 5.03 -9.08
C PHE A 132 -7.24 3.81 -8.23
N TRP A 133 -6.22 3.28 -7.54
CA TRP A 133 -6.34 2.01 -6.81
C TRP A 133 -7.25 2.12 -5.59
N GLY A 134 -7.27 3.25 -4.89
CA GLY A 134 -8.21 3.51 -3.78
C GLY A 134 -9.67 3.41 -4.20
N PRO A 135 -10.16 4.28 -5.11
CA PRO A 135 -11.53 4.23 -5.59
C PRO A 135 -11.91 2.90 -6.26
N MET A 136 -11.00 2.32 -7.06
CA MET A 136 -11.24 1.03 -7.71
C MET A 136 -11.35 -0.11 -6.70
N SER A 137 -10.63 -0.07 -5.58
CA SER A 137 -10.74 -1.09 -4.53
C SER A 137 -12.12 -1.06 -3.86
N PHE A 138 -12.68 0.12 -3.58
CA PHE A 138 -14.06 0.22 -3.10
C PHE A 138 -15.08 -0.33 -4.12
N ALA A 139 -14.91 0.01 -5.41
CA ALA A 139 -15.74 -0.53 -6.47
C ALA A 139 -15.62 -2.06 -6.58
N CYS A 140 -14.41 -2.60 -6.45
CA CYS A 140 -14.17 -4.05 -6.47
C CYS A 140 -14.84 -4.76 -5.29
N ALA A 141 -14.73 -4.21 -4.08
CA ALA A 141 -15.41 -4.74 -2.90
C ALA A 141 -16.94 -4.75 -3.09
N TYR A 142 -17.49 -3.68 -3.67
CA TYR A 142 -18.91 -3.64 -4.03
C TYR A 142 -19.27 -4.72 -5.05
N PHE A 143 -18.50 -4.87 -6.13
CA PHE A 143 -18.74 -5.91 -7.14
C PHE A 143 -18.65 -7.33 -6.58
N ILE A 144 -17.78 -7.58 -5.60
CA ILE A 144 -17.74 -8.86 -4.89
C ILE A 144 -19.03 -9.07 -4.09
N ALA A 145 -19.50 -8.05 -3.36
CA ALA A 145 -20.68 -8.15 -2.52
C ALA A 145 -21.97 -8.47 -3.30
N ILE A 146 -22.08 -7.96 -4.54
CA ILE A 146 -23.22 -8.18 -5.43
C ILE A 146 -22.99 -9.26 -6.50
N ASP A 147 -21.91 -10.03 -6.41
CA ASP A 147 -21.52 -11.08 -7.38
C ASP A 147 -21.49 -10.60 -8.85
N HIS A 148 -20.96 -9.39 -9.07
CA HIS A 148 -20.95 -8.77 -10.38
C HIS A 148 -19.78 -9.27 -11.24
N PRO A 149 -19.97 -9.55 -12.55
CA PRO A 149 -18.93 -10.10 -13.42
C PRO A 149 -17.71 -9.19 -13.59
N LEU A 150 -17.85 -7.88 -13.40
CA LEU A 150 -16.71 -6.95 -13.42
C LEU A 150 -15.78 -7.07 -12.20
N ARG A 151 -16.12 -7.88 -11.19
CA ARG A 151 -15.23 -8.12 -10.04
C ARG A 151 -13.85 -8.62 -10.48
N HIS A 152 -13.80 -9.54 -11.45
CA HIS A 152 -12.54 -10.16 -11.87
C HIS A 152 -11.63 -9.20 -12.64
N PRO A 153 -12.12 -8.44 -13.65
CA PRO A 153 -11.35 -7.37 -14.26
C PRO A 153 -10.79 -6.34 -13.27
N PHE A 154 -11.63 -5.84 -12.35
CA PHE A 154 -11.18 -4.86 -11.34
C PHE A 154 -10.13 -5.46 -10.41
N GLN A 155 -10.40 -6.65 -9.86
CA GLN A 155 -9.44 -7.38 -9.02
C GLN A 155 -8.10 -7.57 -9.73
N MET A 156 -8.09 -7.97 -11.01
CA MET A 156 -6.84 -8.16 -11.76
C MET A 156 -6.08 -6.85 -11.96
N ILE A 157 -6.76 -5.76 -12.36
CA ILE A 157 -6.12 -4.46 -12.61
C ILE A 157 -5.48 -3.92 -11.33
N ILE A 158 -6.24 -3.90 -10.22
CA ILE A 158 -5.76 -3.38 -8.95
C ILE A 158 -4.62 -4.26 -8.43
N SER A 159 -4.78 -5.58 -8.44
CA SER A 159 -3.76 -6.49 -7.93
C SER A 159 -2.46 -6.44 -8.74
N LEU A 160 -2.54 -6.30 -10.06
CA LEU A 160 -1.36 -6.08 -10.90
C LEU A 160 -0.71 -4.72 -10.60
N GLY A 161 -1.51 -3.66 -10.44
CA GLY A 161 -1.03 -2.33 -10.10
C GLY A 161 -0.30 -2.27 -8.77
N GLN A 162 -0.86 -2.92 -7.73
CA GLN A 162 -0.22 -3.06 -6.41
C GLN A 162 1.11 -3.82 -6.51
N LEU A 163 1.12 -4.99 -7.17
CA LEU A 163 2.33 -5.78 -7.35
C LEU A 163 3.41 -5.00 -8.13
N TYR A 164 3.02 -4.33 -9.22
CA TYR A 164 3.95 -3.58 -10.06
C TYR A 164 4.53 -2.38 -9.32
N GLY A 165 3.69 -1.62 -8.60
CA GLY A 165 4.12 -0.49 -7.77
C GLY A 165 5.13 -0.93 -6.72
N ASP A 166 4.83 -2.00 -5.98
CA ASP A 166 5.68 -2.46 -4.90
C ASP A 166 7.01 -3.06 -5.40
N VAL A 167 6.99 -3.79 -6.53
CA VAL A 167 8.22 -4.23 -7.21
C VAL A 167 9.10 -3.03 -7.59
N LEU A 168 8.51 -1.96 -8.14
CA LEU A 168 9.25 -0.75 -8.48
C LEU A 168 9.72 0.02 -7.23
N TYR A 169 8.94 0.03 -6.15
CA TYR A 169 9.32 0.63 -4.87
C TYR A 169 10.58 -0.02 -4.29
N TYR A 170 10.67 -1.35 -4.30
CA TYR A 170 11.86 -2.08 -3.92
C TYR A 170 13.02 -1.89 -4.90
N ALA A 171 12.73 -1.94 -6.20
CA ALA A 171 13.75 -1.84 -7.24
C ALA A 171 14.44 -0.47 -7.21
N THR A 172 13.68 0.61 -7.06
CA THR A 172 14.21 1.99 -6.98
C THR A 172 15.06 2.19 -5.73
N CYS A 173 14.57 1.77 -4.55
CA CYS A 173 15.36 1.85 -3.31
C CYS A 173 16.68 1.06 -3.40
N THR A 174 16.61 -0.15 -3.98
CA THR A 174 17.77 -1.00 -4.15
C THR A 174 18.74 -0.41 -5.16
N PHE A 175 18.24 0.18 -6.24
CA PHE A 175 19.04 0.87 -7.24
C PHE A 175 19.81 2.03 -6.60
N ASP A 176 19.13 2.92 -5.88
CA ASP A 176 19.76 4.06 -5.19
C ASP A 176 20.81 3.60 -4.18
N LYS A 177 20.54 2.50 -3.46
CA LYS A 177 21.52 1.90 -2.54
C LYS A 177 22.76 1.36 -3.25
N VAL A 178 22.58 0.64 -4.36
CA VAL A 178 23.67 -0.04 -5.06
C VAL A 178 24.48 0.92 -5.91
N VAL A 179 23.81 1.83 -6.63
CA VAL A 179 24.40 2.73 -7.62
C VAL A 179 24.79 4.06 -6.97
N GLU A 180 23.84 4.74 -6.33
CA GLU A 180 24.03 6.08 -5.75
C GLU A 180 24.60 6.06 -4.32
N LYS A 181 24.70 4.87 -3.72
CA LYS A 181 25.14 4.67 -2.32
C LYS A 181 24.27 5.40 -1.30
N LEU A 182 23.00 5.63 -1.64
CA LEU A 182 22.02 6.24 -0.75
C LEU A 182 21.27 5.18 0.04
N VAL A 183 21.16 5.39 1.35
CA VAL A 183 20.40 4.50 2.25
C VAL A 183 19.29 5.31 2.87
N TYR A 184 18.05 4.86 2.69
CA TYR A 184 16.85 5.54 3.20
C TYR A 184 16.31 4.94 4.49
N CYS A 185 16.57 3.65 4.71
CA CYS A 185 16.15 2.94 5.92
C CYS A 185 17.13 3.22 7.06
N ARG A 186 16.58 3.40 8.26
CA ARG A 186 17.37 3.39 9.49
C ARG A 186 18.11 2.05 9.70
N PRO A 187 19.23 2.05 10.43
CA PRO A 187 20.08 0.86 10.58
C PRO A 187 19.48 -0.20 11.52
N GLU A 188 18.49 0.14 12.35
CA GLU A 188 17.86 -0.86 13.23
C GLU A 188 17.05 -1.87 12.40
N ASP A 189 17.37 -3.15 12.58
CA ASP A 189 16.81 -4.27 11.80
C ASP A 189 15.28 -4.28 11.72
N TYR A 190 14.58 -3.87 12.78
CA TYR A 190 13.12 -3.90 12.78
C TYR A 190 12.50 -2.91 11.79
N TYR A 191 13.13 -1.76 11.50
CA TYR A 191 12.62 -0.85 10.46
C TYR A 191 12.75 -1.50 9.08
N PHE A 192 13.81 -2.27 8.85
CA PHE A 192 13.97 -2.98 7.60
C PHE A 192 13.03 -4.20 7.50
N TYR A 193 13.12 -5.15 8.43
CA TYR A 193 12.35 -6.39 8.30
C TYR A 193 10.86 -6.22 8.60
N CYS A 194 10.49 -5.46 9.63
CA CYS A 194 9.08 -5.34 9.99
C CYS A 194 8.37 -4.27 9.15
N TYR A 195 8.94 -3.08 8.99
CA TYR A 195 8.26 -2.01 8.26
C TYR A 195 8.51 -2.11 6.77
N TYR A 196 9.77 -2.17 6.34
CA TYR A 196 10.09 -2.15 4.92
C TYR A 196 9.74 -3.46 4.20
N ILE A 197 9.99 -4.63 4.80
CA ILE A 197 9.69 -5.93 4.18
C ILE A 197 8.27 -6.41 4.51
N LEU A 198 7.97 -6.66 5.79
CA LEU A 198 6.72 -7.33 6.17
C LEU A 198 5.46 -6.52 5.85
N MET A 199 5.43 -5.20 6.11
CA MET A 199 4.22 -4.40 5.83
C MET A 199 3.90 -4.37 4.33
N ASN A 200 4.91 -4.25 3.46
CA ASN A 200 4.71 -4.26 2.01
C ASN A 200 4.44 -5.68 1.47
N ALA A 201 4.93 -6.75 2.11
CA ALA A 201 4.72 -8.12 1.66
C ALA A 201 3.23 -8.49 1.48
N PHE A 202 2.32 -7.88 2.25
CA PHE A 202 0.88 -8.06 2.06
C PHE A 202 0.40 -7.61 0.66
N TRP A 203 0.94 -6.51 0.14
CA TRP A 203 0.68 -5.97 -1.20
C TRP A 203 1.40 -6.72 -2.33
N ILE A 204 2.25 -7.70 -2.00
CA ILE A 204 2.80 -8.66 -2.96
C ILE A 204 1.98 -9.94 -2.95
N VAL A 205 1.89 -10.59 -1.79
CA VAL A 205 1.40 -11.96 -1.68
C VAL A 205 -0.09 -12.06 -1.95
N ILE A 206 -0.90 -11.17 -1.33
CA ILE A 206 -2.35 -11.21 -1.48
C ILE A 206 -2.74 -10.82 -2.92
N PRO A 207 -2.22 -9.71 -3.50
CA PRO A 207 -2.49 -9.37 -4.89
C PRO A 207 -2.07 -10.44 -5.89
N LEU A 208 -0.90 -11.07 -5.72
CA LEU A 208 -0.47 -12.16 -6.59
C LEU A 208 -1.47 -13.34 -6.57
N PHE A 209 -1.89 -13.75 -5.38
CA PHE A 209 -2.90 -14.81 -5.23
C PHE A 209 -4.22 -14.43 -5.92
N LEU A 210 -4.70 -13.19 -5.70
CA LEU A 210 -5.95 -12.69 -6.27
C LEU A 210 -5.88 -12.55 -7.81
N LEU A 211 -4.73 -12.15 -8.34
CA LEU A 211 -4.46 -12.07 -9.77
C LEU A 211 -4.52 -13.45 -10.43
N VAL A 212 -3.86 -14.45 -9.84
CA VAL A 212 -3.91 -15.84 -10.32
C VAL A 212 -5.33 -16.38 -10.24
N LYS A 213 -6.02 -16.19 -9.11
CA LYS A 213 -7.41 -16.64 -8.91
C LYS A 213 -8.33 -16.07 -10.00
N SER A 214 -8.32 -14.75 -10.21
CA SER A 214 -9.16 -14.12 -11.24
C SER A 214 -8.77 -14.58 -12.66
N SER A 215 -7.48 -14.76 -12.94
CA SER A 215 -7.01 -15.25 -14.24
C SER A 215 -7.55 -16.65 -14.55
N VAL A 216 -7.58 -17.54 -13.54
CA VAL A 216 -8.15 -18.88 -13.67
C VAL A 216 -9.66 -18.81 -13.92
N GLU A 217 -10.39 -17.97 -13.20
CA GLU A 217 -11.84 -17.81 -13.40
C GLU A 217 -12.18 -17.24 -14.78
N VAL A 218 -11.43 -16.23 -15.24
CA VAL A 218 -11.57 -15.68 -16.60
C VAL A 218 -11.31 -16.78 -17.64
N LYS A 219 -10.22 -17.55 -17.50
CA LYS A 219 -9.92 -18.67 -18.40
C LYS A 219 -11.07 -19.70 -18.44
N ARG A 220 -11.63 -20.08 -17.28
CA ARG A 220 -12.75 -21.03 -17.17
C ARG A 220 -14.00 -20.50 -17.88
N ALA A 221 -14.33 -19.23 -17.70
CA ALA A 221 -15.48 -18.59 -18.35
C ALA A 221 -15.35 -18.62 -19.88
N PHE A 222 -14.18 -18.26 -20.42
CA PHE A 222 -13.93 -18.30 -21.86
C PHE A 222 -13.94 -19.74 -22.43
N ALA A 223 -13.42 -20.73 -21.69
CA ALA A 223 -13.48 -22.13 -22.10
C ALA A 223 -14.93 -22.64 -22.17
N ALA A 224 -15.76 -22.31 -21.17
CA ALA A 224 -17.18 -22.67 -21.17
C ALA A 224 -17.93 -22.04 -22.35
N LEU A 225 -17.68 -20.76 -22.62
CA LEU A 225 -18.28 -20.05 -23.76
C LEU A 225 -17.90 -20.69 -25.10
N LYS A 226 -16.64 -21.13 -25.26
CA LYS A 226 -16.19 -21.84 -26.46
C LYS A 226 -16.94 -23.16 -26.67
N THR A 227 -17.11 -23.95 -25.61
CA THR A 227 -17.86 -25.21 -25.66
C THR A 227 -19.31 -24.98 -26.08
N ILE A 228 -19.99 -23.99 -25.48
CA ILE A 228 -21.38 -23.64 -25.80
C ILE A 228 -21.52 -23.26 -27.28
N LYS A 229 -20.63 -22.39 -27.79
CA LYS A 229 -20.64 -21.99 -29.20
C LYS A 229 -20.44 -23.18 -30.15
N SER A 230 -19.45 -24.05 -29.87
CA SER A 230 -19.19 -25.23 -30.71
C SER A 230 -20.36 -26.23 -30.70
N GLY A 231 -21.06 -26.39 -29.58
CA GLY A 231 -22.25 -27.24 -29.49
C GLY A 231 -23.45 -26.65 -30.24
N ALA A 232 -23.61 -25.33 -30.23
CA ALA A 232 -24.65 -24.64 -30.99
C ALA A 232 -24.44 -24.75 -32.51
N GLU A 233 -23.18 -24.70 -32.98
CA GLU A 233 -22.84 -24.91 -34.39
C GLU A 233 -23.14 -26.34 -34.83
N LYS A 234 -22.79 -27.35 -34.01
CA LYS A 234 -23.11 -28.75 -34.30
C LYS A 234 -24.61 -29.07 -34.35
N LYS A 235 -25.46 -28.30 -33.66
CA LYS A 235 -26.92 -28.46 -33.70
C LYS A 235 -27.59 -27.79 -34.91
N LYS A 236 -26.86 -26.96 -35.66
CA LYS A 236 -27.36 -26.26 -36.86
C LYS A 236 -27.04 -27.00 -38.17
N LEU A 237 -26.16 -28.01 -38.11
CA LEU A 237 -25.84 -28.95 -39.18
C LEU A 237 -26.72 -30.19 -39.05
#